data_AF-A0ABD5PLL7-F1
#
_entry.id   AF-A0ABD5PLL7-F1
#
_cell.length_a   1.000
_cell.length_b   1.000
_cell.length_c   1.000
_cell.angle_alpha   90.00
_cell.angle_beta   90.00
_cell.angle_gamma   90.00
#
_symmetry.space_group_name_H-M   'P 1'
#
loop_
_entity.id
_entity.type
_entity.pdbx_description
1 polymer ?
#
loop_
_entity_poly.entity_id
_entity_poly.type
_entity_poly.pdbx_seq_one_letter_code
_entity_poly.pdbx_strand_id
1 'polypeptide(L)'
;MTECSIVDDDGTVHCTCDADAVLRLLAESRRRAIVAVLDGYDDNEMRVENLAATLSTVTDRRETATWKTELHHVHLPSLEDGKIVDYDRQRKTVRYYECDLVSAVLDATDAVEIA
;
A
#
# COMPACT_ATOMS: atom_id res chain seq x y z
N MET A 1 13.13 5.32 19.74
CA MET A 1 11.96 5.85 20.44
C MET A 1 10.95 6.26 19.38
N THR A 2 10.13 5.29 18.97
CA THR A 2 8.86 5.48 18.28
C THR A 2 8.15 4.14 18.39
N GLU A 3 7.72 3.84 19.62
CA GLU A 3 6.90 2.67 19.92
C GLU A 3 5.45 3.09 19.70
N CYS A 4 4.95 2.89 18.48
CA CYS A 4 3.55 3.12 18.15
C CYS A 4 2.69 2.10 18.90
N SER A 5 1.97 2.59 19.92
CA SER A 5 1.08 1.80 20.76
C SER A 5 -0.37 2.21 20.50
N ILE A 6 -1.09 1.40 19.72
CA ILE A 6 -2.55 1.42 19.76
C ILE A 6 -2.95 0.13 20.47
N VAL A 7 -3.49 0.30 21.68
CA VAL A 7 -3.93 -0.80 22.55
C VAL A 7 -5.44 -0.91 22.41
N ASP A 8 -5.92 -2.04 21.89
CA ASP A 8 -7.33 -2.44 21.92
C ASP A 8 -7.68 -3.12 23.27
N ASP A 9 -8.97 -3.19 23.60
CA ASP A 9 -9.52 -3.59 24.91
C ASP A 9 -9.19 -5.05 25.33
N ASP A 10 -8.66 -5.87 24.42
CA ASP A 10 -8.27 -7.28 24.66
C ASP A 10 -6.77 -7.46 25.01
N GLY A 11 -5.98 -6.37 25.09
CA GLY A 11 -4.55 -6.46 25.43
C GLY A 11 -3.65 -7.03 24.31
N THR A 12 -4.20 -7.21 23.11
CA THR A 12 -3.44 -7.61 21.93
C THR A 12 -2.88 -6.38 21.21
N VAL A 13 -1.57 -6.19 21.28
CA VAL A 13 -0.82 -5.13 20.58
C VAL A 13 -0.96 -5.30 19.07
N HIS A 14 -1.78 -4.49 18.40
CA HIS A 14 -1.89 -4.48 16.94
C HIS A 14 -0.86 -3.55 16.29
N CYS A 15 0.42 -3.86 16.50
CA CYS A 15 1.53 -3.34 15.71
C CYS A 15 2.59 -4.43 15.59
N THR A 16 2.32 -5.42 14.75
CA THR A 16 3.39 -6.20 14.14
C THR A 16 3.26 -5.98 12.65
N CYS A 17 3.93 -4.95 12.11
CA CYS A 17 4.39 -5.03 10.72
C CYS A 17 5.35 -6.25 10.71
N ASP A 18 4.81 -7.48 10.70
CA ASP A 18 5.61 -8.71 10.63
C ASP A 18 6.42 -8.59 9.35
N ALA A 19 7.74 -8.47 9.49
CA ALA A 19 8.58 -8.11 8.35
C ALA A 19 8.44 -9.12 7.22
N ASP A 20 8.21 -10.39 7.55
CA ASP A 20 8.01 -11.45 6.58
C ASP A 20 6.67 -11.28 5.82
N ALA A 21 5.59 -10.89 6.51
CA ALA A 21 4.31 -10.56 5.90
C ALA A 21 4.41 -9.31 5.00
N VAL A 22 5.03 -8.24 5.47
CA VAL A 22 5.24 -7.01 4.69
C VAL A 22 6.12 -7.28 3.47
N LEU A 23 7.22 -8.01 3.63
CA LEU A 23 8.10 -8.38 2.52
C LEU A 23 7.40 -9.29 1.51
N ARG A 24 6.61 -10.29 1.94
CA ARG A 24 5.80 -11.11 1.02
C ARG A 24 4.78 -10.28 0.25
N LEU A 25 4.15 -9.34 0.94
CA LEU A 25 3.17 -8.46 0.33
C LEU A 25 3.85 -7.52 -0.67
N LEU A 26 4.94 -6.87 -0.31
CA LEU A 26 5.70 -5.96 -1.19
C LEU A 26 6.64 -6.69 -2.17
N ALA A 27 6.74 -8.02 -2.13
CA ALA A 27 7.53 -8.77 -3.11
C ALA A 27 7.04 -8.59 -4.54
N GLU A 28 5.75 -8.25 -4.74
CA GLU A 28 5.21 -7.96 -6.07
C GLU A 28 5.49 -6.51 -6.48
N SER A 29 6.19 -6.31 -7.61
CA SER A 29 6.51 -4.97 -8.15
C SER A 29 5.30 -4.07 -8.32
N ARG A 30 4.14 -4.62 -8.72
CA ARG A 30 2.91 -3.84 -8.87
C ARG A 30 2.37 -3.35 -7.53
N ARG A 31 2.46 -4.17 -6.48
CA ARG A 31 2.04 -3.74 -5.13
C ARG A 31 2.98 -2.69 -4.56
N ARG A 32 4.29 -2.76 -4.85
CA ARG A 32 5.23 -1.67 -4.54
C ARG A 32 4.86 -0.37 -5.22
N ALA A 33 4.56 -0.40 -6.52
CA ALA A 33 4.13 0.79 -7.24
C ALA A 33 2.85 1.40 -6.64
N ILE A 34 1.87 0.55 -6.26
CA ILE A 34 0.64 1.01 -5.58
C ILE A 34 0.97 1.72 -4.27
N VAL A 35 1.77 1.08 -3.41
CA VAL A 35 2.09 1.63 -2.10
C VAL A 35 2.98 2.87 -2.22
N ALA A 36 3.93 2.91 -3.16
CA ALA A 36 4.75 4.09 -3.41
C ALA A 36 3.92 5.32 -3.84
N VAL A 37 2.89 5.11 -4.67
CA VAL A 37 1.97 6.20 -5.06
C VAL A 37 1.15 6.69 -3.86
N LEU A 38 0.76 5.79 -2.96
CA LEU A 38 0.02 6.15 -1.74
C LEU A 38 0.91 6.83 -0.69
N ASP A 39 2.15 6.37 -0.54
CA ASP A 39 3.15 6.91 0.38
C ASP A 39 3.60 8.33 -0.02
N GLY A 40 3.73 8.58 -1.33
CA GLY A 40 4.04 9.90 -1.86
C GLY A 40 2.86 10.87 -1.94
N TYR A 41 1.66 10.48 -1.48
CA TYR A 41 0.48 11.34 -1.49
C TYR A 41 0.32 12.03 -0.13
N ASP A 42 0.27 13.37 -0.12
CA ASP A 42 0.14 14.16 1.12
C ASP A 42 -1.11 13.83 1.94
N ASP A 43 -2.18 13.34 1.30
CA ASP A 43 -3.40 12.92 1.96
C ASP A 43 -3.38 11.40 2.20
N ASN A 44 -3.79 10.97 3.38
CA ASN A 44 -3.87 9.53 3.66
C ASN A 44 -5.05 8.85 2.97
N GLU A 45 -5.98 9.58 2.34
CA GLU A 45 -7.10 9.03 1.59
C GLU A 45 -6.98 9.37 0.09
N MET A 46 -7.03 8.35 -0.77
CA MET A 46 -7.03 8.50 -2.22
C MET A 46 -8.20 7.75 -2.87
N ARG A 47 -8.80 8.31 -3.91
CA ARG A 47 -9.79 7.58 -4.73
C ARG A 47 -9.10 6.54 -5.60
N VAL A 48 -9.69 5.36 -5.70
CA VAL A 48 -9.18 4.27 -6.55
C VAL A 48 -9.07 4.68 -8.02
N GLU A 49 -9.94 5.58 -8.49
CA GLU A 49 -9.85 6.13 -9.85
C GLU A 49 -8.57 6.96 -10.07
N ASN A 50 -8.19 7.78 -9.09
CA ASN A 50 -6.98 8.60 -9.14
C ASN A 50 -5.75 7.71 -9.04
N LEU A 51 -5.76 6.76 -8.09
CA LEU A 51 -4.70 5.77 -7.94
C LEU A 51 -4.46 5.00 -9.25
N ALA A 52 -5.52 4.51 -9.89
CA ALA A 52 -5.41 3.79 -11.17
C ALA A 52 -4.86 4.67 -12.30
N ALA A 53 -5.23 5.95 -12.34
CA ALA A 53 -4.75 6.90 -13.35
C ALA A 53 -3.27 7.27 -13.15
N THR A 54 -2.84 7.41 -11.90
CA THR A 54 -1.42 7.62 -11.58
C THR A 54 -0.62 6.38 -11.93
N LEU A 55 -1.08 5.18 -11.53
CA LEU A 55 -0.41 3.92 -11.83
C LEU A 55 -0.27 3.65 -13.32
N SER A 56 -1.30 3.93 -14.12
CA SER A 56 -1.18 3.80 -15.57
C SER A 56 -0.12 4.73 -16.16
N THR A 57 0.17 5.86 -15.52
CA THR A 57 1.20 6.80 -15.98
C THR A 57 2.61 6.36 -15.57
N VAL A 58 2.80 5.83 -14.37
CA VAL A 58 4.14 5.54 -13.79
C VAL A 58 4.69 4.14 -14.07
N THR A 59 3.84 3.15 -14.37
CA THR A 59 4.28 1.76 -14.63
C THR A 59 4.25 1.45 -16.15
N ASP A 60 3.47 0.48 -16.59
CA ASP A 60 3.49 -0.12 -17.92
C ASP A 60 2.55 0.52 -18.96
N ARG A 61 2.04 1.73 -18.73
CA ARG A 61 1.03 2.39 -19.61
C ARG A 61 -0.18 1.50 -19.95
N ARG A 62 -0.53 0.57 -19.05
CA ARG A 62 -1.76 -0.20 -19.17
C ARG A 62 -2.96 0.73 -19.03
N GLU A 63 -4.07 0.34 -19.64
CA GLU A 63 -5.31 1.07 -19.51
C GLU A 63 -5.74 1.20 -18.05
N THR A 64 -6.12 2.41 -17.65
CA THR A 64 -6.64 2.73 -16.30
C THR A 64 -7.79 1.79 -15.89
N ALA A 65 -8.60 1.32 -16.85
CA ALA A 65 -9.68 0.37 -16.60
C ALA A 65 -9.17 -1.01 -16.10
N THR A 66 -8.04 -1.47 -16.63
CA THR A 66 -7.39 -2.72 -16.19
C THR A 66 -6.89 -2.56 -14.75
N TRP A 67 -6.18 -1.47 -14.48
CA TRP A 67 -5.71 -1.14 -13.13
C TRP A 67 -6.84 -1.05 -12.12
N LYS A 68 -7.94 -0.39 -12.46
CA LYS A 68 -9.11 -0.28 -11.57
C LYS A 68 -9.69 -1.65 -11.20
N THR A 69 -9.71 -2.57 -12.15
CA THR A 69 -10.21 -3.94 -11.93
C THR A 69 -9.23 -4.74 -11.05
N GLU A 70 -7.93 -4.74 -11.38
CA GLU A 70 -6.91 -5.44 -10.59
C GLU A 70 -6.81 -4.87 -9.16
N LEU A 71 -6.89 -3.55 -9.00
CA LEU A 71 -6.92 -2.90 -7.69
C LEU A 71 -8.09 -3.38 -6.85
N HIS A 72 -9.30 -3.39 -7.41
CA HIS A 72 -10.51 -3.77 -6.67
C HIS A 72 -10.53 -5.24 -6.25
N HIS A 73 -10.02 -6.13 -7.11
CA HIS A 73 -10.18 -7.58 -6.93
C HIS A 73 -8.94 -8.29 -6.36
N VAL A 74 -7.74 -7.74 -6.55
CA VAL A 74 -6.48 -8.42 -6.27
C VAL A 74 -5.65 -7.62 -5.27
N HIS A 75 -5.27 -6.40 -5.64
CA HIS A 75 -4.24 -5.69 -4.89
C HIS A 75 -4.76 -5.04 -3.61
N LEU A 76 -5.86 -4.27 -3.67
CA LEU A 76 -6.37 -3.57 -2.48
C LEU A 76 -6.87 -4.55 -1.40
N PRO A 77 -7.61 -5.62 -1.72
CA PRO A 77 -7.97 -6.62 -0.70
C PRO A 77 -6.76 -7.29 -0.05
N SER A 78 -5.69 -7.56 -0.81
CA SER A 78 -4.47 -8.15 -0.25
C SER A 78 -3.70 -7.16 0.63
N LEU A 79 -3.69 -5.88 0.27
CA LEU A 79 -3.06 -4.82 1.05
C LEU A 79 -3.82 -4.53 2.36
N GLU A 80 -5.15 -4.69 2.33
CA GLU A 80 -6.03 -4.58 3.50
C GLU A 80 -5.83 -5.75 4.48
N ASP A 81 -5.65 -6.97 3.97
CA ASP A 81 -5.29 -8.14 4.79
C ASP A 81 -3.96 -7.91 5.55
N GLY A 82 -2.99 -7.28 4.88
CA GLY A 82 -1.73 -6.85 5.49
C GLY A 82 -1.80 -5.61 6.37
N LYS A 83 -2.99 -5.02 6.59
CA LYS A 83 -3.22 -3.81 7.40
C LYS A 83 -2.41 -2.57 6.98
N ILE A 84 -1.94 -2.53 5.73
CA ILE A 84 -1.21 -1.39 5.18
C ILE A 84 -2.19 -0.32 4.66
N VAL A 85 -3.35 -0.77 4.17
CA VAL A 85 -4.40 0.11 3.67
C VAL A 85 -5.76 -0.28 4.24
N ASP A 86 -6.69 0.66 4.25
CA ASP A 86 -8.12 0.42 4.43
C ASP A 86 -8.82 0.64 3.08
N TYR A 87 -9.55 -0.35 2.57
CA TYR A 87 -10.20 -0.20 1.27
C TYR A 87 -11.74 -0.16 1.37
N ASP A 88 -12.30 1.04 1.24
CA ASP A 88 -13.74 1.22 1.16
C ASP A 88 -14.25 0.89 -0.25
N ARG A 89 -14.83 -0.31 -0.39
CA ARG A 89 -15.43 -0.79 -1.65
C ARG A 89 -16.65 0.02 -2.10
N GLN A 90 -17.41 0.60 -1.16
CA GLN A 90 -18.62 1.37 -1.48
C GLN A 90 -18.24 2.75 -2.03
N ARG A 91 -17.31 3.43 -1.35
CA ARG A 91 -16.85 4.77 -1.69
C ARG A 91 -15.74 4.77 -2.74
N LYS A 92 -15.12 3.61 -2.98
CA LYS A 92 -13.96 3.44 -3.86
C LYS A 92 -12.81 4.35 -3.45
N THR A 93 -12.60 4.44 -2.14
CA THR A 93 -11.49 5.17 -1.53
C THR A 93 -10.59 4.18 -0.83
N VAL A 94 -9.29 4.44 -0.90
CA VAL A 94 -8.27 3.70 -0.17
C VAL A 94 -7.63 4.66 0.81
N ARG A 95 -7.50 4.22 2.05
CA ARG A 95 -6.75 4.93 3.07
C ARG A 95 -5.42 4.24 3.28
N TYR A 96 -4.32 4.97 3.22
CA TYR A 96 -2.99 4.46 3.51
C TYR A 96 -2.62 4.73 4.96
N TYR A 97 -2.02 3.73 5.61
CA TYR A 97 -1.43 3.89 6.94
C TYR A 97 0.09 3.87 6.79
N GLU A 98 0.72 4.97 7.18
CA GLU A 98 2.16 5.07 7.25
C GLU A 98 2.72 4.01 8.22
N CYS A 99 3.62 3.14 7.74
CA CYS A 99 4.46 2.26 8.57
C CYS A 99 5.91 2.48 8.16
N ASP A 100 6.79 2.81 9.11
CA ASP A 100 8.21 3.03 8.86
C ASP A 100 8.87 1.87 8.12
N LEU A 101 8.45 0.63 8.40
CA LEU A 101 8.96 -0.56 7.73
C LEU A 101 8.61 -0.58 6.23
N VAL A 102 7.39 -0.15 5.88
CA VAL A 102 6.94 -0.08 4.48
C VAL A 102 7.75 0.96 3.73
N SER A 103 7.91 2.16 4.31
CA SER A 103 8.74 3.22 3.73
C SER A 103 10.20 2.77 3.55
N ALA A 104 10.77 2.10 4.56
CA ALA A 104 12.13 1.55 4.48
C ALA A 104 12.28 0.46 3.39
N VAL A 105 11.27 -0.40 3.21
CA VAL A 105 11.29 -1.41 2.13
C VAL A 105 11.17 -0.74 0.76
N LEU A 106 10.31 0.28 0.62
CA LEU A 106 10.19 1.03 -0.63
C LEU A 106 11.52 1.69 -1.01
N ASP A 107 12.14 2.41 -0.08
CA ASP A 107 13.46 3.03 -0.26
C ASP A 107 14.53 2.00 -0.64
N ALA A 108 14.58 0.87 0.07
CA ALA A 108 15.52 -0.21 -0.22
C ALA A 108 15.29 -0.85 -1.60
N THR A 109 14.07 -0.81 -2.13
CA THR A 109 13.77 -1.36 -3.45
C THR A 109 13.91 -0.38 -4.61
N ASP A 110 13.76 0.92 -4.36
CA ASP A 110 14.02 1.99 -5.33
C ASP A 110 15.53 2.21 -5.50
N ALA A 111 16.31 2.02 -4.42
CA ALA A 111 17.76 2.02 -4.44
C ALA A 111 18.39 0.94 -5.36
N VAL A 112 17.60 -0.06 -5.80
CA VAL A 112 18.06 -1.18 -6.62
C VAL A 112 18.04 -0.88 -8.13
N GLU A 113 17.65 0.33 -8.59
CA GLU A 113 17.83 0.74 -10.00
C GLU A 113 19.24 1.27 -10.35
N ILE A 114 20.22 1.19 -9.45
CA ILE A 114 21.63 1.54 -9.76
C ILE A 114 22.54 0.31 -9.60
N ALA A 115 22.59 -0.56 -10.62
CA ALA A 115 23.71 -1.47 -10.87
C ALA A 115 23.80 -1.87 -12.35
#